data_AF-A0A8D8ULN7-F1
#
_entry.id   AF-A0A8D8ULN7-F1
#
_cell.length_a   1.000
_cell.length_b   1.000
_cell.length_c   1.000
_cell.angle_alpha   90.00
_cell.angle_beta   90.00
_cell.angle_gamma   90.00
#
_symmetry.space_group_name_H-M   'P 1'
#
loop_
_entity.id
_entity.type
_entity.pdbx_description
1 polymer ?
#
loop_
_entity_poly.entity_id
_entity_poly.type
_entity_poly.pdbx_seq_one_letter_code
_entity_poly.pdbx_strand_id
1 'polypeptide(L)'
;MGKTAFMKVQDLLAARRIPLKLRKRFAKCFIWSVVLYGSETWTMRKKEEKFLENFEMWLWRRIENIKWSDKIRNEEVLKRVGEERTILKTISKRKRSWLGHILRRDCLQRKIMEGKIEG
;
A
#
# COMPACT_ATOMS: atom_id res chain seq x y z
N MET A 1 8.27 -8.98 -2.44
CA MET A 1 7.50 -9.20 -1.20
C MET A 1 5.99 -9.06 -1.39
N GLY A 2 5.46 -7.94 -1.92
CA GLY A 2 4.01 -7.80 -2.13
C GLY A 2 3.42 -8.82 -3.14
N LYS A 3 4.06 -9.01 -4.29
CA LYS A 3 3.62 -10.00 -5.30
C LYS A 3 3.70 -11.44 -4.76
N THR A 4 4.76 -11.76 -4.04
CA THR A 4 4.95 -13.09 -3.43
C THR A 4 3.91 -13.36 -2.34
N ALA A 5 3.56 -12.35 -1.54
CA ALA A 5 2.44 -12.46 -0.59
C ALA A 5 1.12 -12.73 -1.29
N PHE A 6 0.83 -12.03 -2.41
CA PHE A 6 -0.34 -12.32 -3.23
C PHE A 6 -0.39 -13.76 -3.72
N MET A 7 0.72 -14.28 -4.28
CA MET A 7 0.76 -15.66 -4.81
C MET A 7 0.40 -16.70 -3.74
N LYS A 8 0.81 -16.48 -2.48
CA LYS A 8 0.48 -17.39 -1.36
C LYS A 8 -1.01 -17.45 -1.02
N VAL A 9 -1.77 -16.40 -1.33
CA VAL A 9 -3.21 -16.30 -1.05
C VAL A 9 -4.04 -16.13 -2.34
N GLN A 10 -3.45 -16.43 -3.49
CA GLN A 10 -4.06 -16.16 -4.79
C GLN A 10 -5.36 -16.92 -4.96
N ASP A 11 -5.43 -18.17 -4.51
CA ASP A 11 -6.63 -19.01 -4.64
C ASP A 11 -7.83 -18.42 -3.89
N LEU A 12 -7.58 -17.65 -2.82
CA LEU A 12 -8.61 -16.92 -2.10
C LEU A 12 -8.96 -15.60 -2.82
N LEU A 13 -7.96 -14.84 -3.24
CA LEU A 13 -8.13 -13.49 -3.77
C LEU A 13 -8.58 -13.43 -5.23
N ALA A 14 -8.28 -14.46 -6.03
CA ALA A 14 -8.69 -14.57 -7.43
C ALA A 14 -9.99 -15.38 -7.61
N ALA A 15 -10.48 -16.05 -6.55
CA ALA A 15 -11.68 -16.88 -6.64
C ALA A 15 -12.96 -16.06 -6.83
N ARG A 16 -13.63 -16.26 -7.98
CA ARG A 16 -14.90 -15.58 -8.31
C ARG A 16 -16.07 -15.95 -7.40
N ARG A 17 -16.02 -17.12 -6.75
CA ARG A 17 -17.04 -17.57 -5.77
C ARG A 17 -17.13 -16.67 -4.54
N ILE A 18 -16.07 -15.91 -4.24
CA ILE A 18 -16.00 -15.06 -3.05
C ILE A 18 -16.41 -13.63 -3.44
N PRO A 19 -17.31 -12.98 -2.67
CA PRO A 19 -17.71 -11.59 -2.94
C PRO A 19 -16.50 -10.66 -3.03
N LEU A 20 -16.49 -9.78 -4.04
CA LEU A 20 -15.39 -8.84 -4.28
C LEU A 20 -15.07 -8.01 -3.04
N LYS A 21 -16.08 -7.53 -2.32
CA LYS A 21 -15.92 -6.79 -1.06
C LYS A 21 -15.03 -7.53 -0.05
N LEU A 22 -15.22 -8.85 0.09
CA LEU A 22 -14.45 -9.67 1.02
C LEU A 22 -13.02 -9.90 0.51
N ARG A 23 -12.86 -10.18 -0.79
CA ARG A 23 -11.52 -10.31 -1.41
C ARG A 23 -10.70 -9.03 -1.27
N LYS A 24 -11.31 -7.85 -1.45
CA LYS A 24 -10.68 -6.55 -1.19
C LYS A 24 -10.24 -6.39 0.27
N ARG A 25 -11.11 -6.76 1.22
CA ARG A 25 -10.79 -6.70 2.65
C ARG A 25 -9.58 -7.58 2.98
N PHE A 26 -9.54 -8.80 2.45
CA PHE A 26 -8.39 -9.69 2.64
C PHE A 26 -7.11 -9.17 1.99
N ALA A 27 -7.20 -8.62 0.78
CA ALA A 27 -6.06 -8.00 0.12
C ALA A 27 -5.48 -6.83 0.97
N LYS A 28 -6.33 -5.96 1.49
CA LYS A 28 -5.93 -4.87 2.41
C LYS A 28 -5.45 -5.39 3.78
N CYS A 29 -5.87 -6.57 4.20
CA CYS A 29 -5.40 -7.16 5.47
C CYS A 29 -4.01 -7.79 5.31
N PHE A 30 -3.85 -8.67 4.32
CA PHE A 30 -2.64 -9.49 4.18
C PHE A 30 -1.57 -8.87 3.29
N ILE A 31 -1.95 -8.19 2.21
CA ILE A 31 -0.97 -7.67 1.24
C ILE A 31 -0.53 -6.28 1.67
N TRP A 32 -1.46 -5.41 2.07
CA TRP A 32 -1.10 -4.05 2.51
C TRP A 32 -0.26 -4.08 3.78
N SER A 33 -0.49 -5.02 4.70
CA SER A 33 0.38 -5.17 5.88
C SER A 33 1.82 -5.49 5.50
N VAL A 34 2.04 -6.44 4.58
CA VAL A 34 3.38 -6.80 4.09
C VAL A 34 4.02 -5.65 3.32
N VAL A 35 3.25 -4.98 2.45
CA VAL A 35 3.79 -3.92 1.58
C VAL A 35 4.04 -2.62 2.33
N LEU A 36 3.27 -2.32 3.36
CA LEU A 36 3.41 -1.09 4.14
C LEU A 36 4.26 -1.27 5.40
N TYR A 37 4.85 -2.44 5.59
CA TYR A 37 5.69 -2.73 6.74
C TYR A 37 6.92 -1.81 6.77
N GLY A 38 7.06 -1.02 7.85
CA GLY A 38 8.16 -0.07 8.00
C GLY A 38 8.13 1.10 7.03
N SER A 39 7.02 1.33 6.31
CA SER A 39 6.91 2.42 5.32
C SER A 39 7.10 3.83 5.90
N GLU A 40 7.00 3.97 7.23
CA GLU A 40 7.25 5.19 7.98
C GLU A 40 8.70 5.67 7.84
N THR A 41 9.66 4.75 7.73
CA THR A 41 11.10 5.05 7.73
C THR A 41 11.70 5.12 6.34
N TRP A 42 10.94 4.82 5.29
CA TRP A 42 11.46 4.76 3.92
C TRP A 42 11.71 6.14 3.34
N THR A 43 12.87 6.36 2.73
CA THR A 43 13.09 7.51 1.84
C THR A 43 12.48 7.19 0.47
N MET A 44 11.44 7.95 0.07
CA MET A 44 10.70 7.68 -1.16
C MET A 44 11.24 8.56 -2.28
N ARG A 45 11.73 7.95 -3.37
CA ARG A 45 12.00 8.66 -4.62
C ARG A 45 10.85 8.41 -5.59
N LYS A 46 10.79 9.20 -6.65
CA LYS A 46 9.72 9.13 -7.66
C LYS A 46 9.63 7.75 -8.33
N LYS A 47 10.74 7.03 -8.45
CA LYS A 47 10.79 5.67 -9.00
C LYS A 47 10.04 4.68 -8.11
N GLU A 48 10.27 4.74 -6.80
CA GLU A 48 9.60 3.87 -5.81
C GLU A 48 8.12 4.21 -5.68
N GLU A 49 7.75 5.49 -5.72
CA GLU A 49 6.35 5.92 -5.74
C GLU A 49 5.59 5.30 -6.92
N LYS A 50 6.13 5.44 -8.14
CA LYS A 50 5.54 4.87 -9.36
C LYS A 50 5.49 3.34 -9.31
N PHE A 51 6.49 2.69 -8.72
CA PHE A 51 6.48 1.24 -8.53
C PHE A 51 5.31 0.79 -7.64
N LEU A 52 5.05 1.49 -6.54
CA LEU A 52 3.94 1.16 -5.64
C LEU A 52 2.57 1.38 -6.29
N GLU A 53 2.40 2.46 -7.05
CA GLU A 53 1.15 2.67 -7.80
C GLU A 53 0.91 1.57 -8.85
N ASN A 54 1.97 1.20 -9.59
CA ASN A 54 1.89 0.10 -10.56
C ASN A 54 1.60 -1.23 -9.87
N PHE A 55 2.15 -1.46 -8.67
CA PHE A 55 1.86 -2.63 -7.87
C PHE A 55 0.39 -2.66 -7.40
N GLU A 56 -0.15 -1.53 -6.93
CA GLU A 56 -1.57 -1.42 -6.54
C GLU A 56 -2.49 -1.74 -7.71
N MET A 57 -2.22 -1.19 -8.90
CA MET A 57 -2.98 -1.50 -10.11
C MET A 57 -2.84 -2.98 -10.54
N TRP A 58 -1.63 -3.53 -10.45
CA TRP A 58 -1.39 -4.94 -10.74
C TRP A 58 -2.21 -5.85 -9.81
N LEU A 59 -2.30 -5.52 -8.52
CA LEU A 59 -3.08 -6.29 -7.56
C LEU A 59 -4.57 -6.25 -7.90
N TRP A 60 -5.14 -5.06 -8.15
CA TRP A 60 -6.56 -4.93 -8.48
C TRP A 60 -6.93 -5.69 -9.75
N ARG A 61 -6.09 -5.62 -10.78
CA ARG A 61 -6.29 -6.42 -12.01
C ARG A 61 -6.26 -7.93 -11.73
N ARG A 62 -5.36 -8.40 -10.85
CA ARG A 62 -5.26 -9.81 -10.50
C ARG A 62 -6.46 -10.31 -9.69
N ILE A 63 -6.97 -9.50 -8.77
CA ILE A 63 -8.20 -9.81 -8.03
C ILE A 63 -9.38 -9.93 -9.00
N GLU A 64 -9.52 -9.03 -9.96
CA GLU A 64 -10.60 -9.07 -10.95
C GLU A 64 -10.34 -10.02 -12.14
N ASN A 65 -9.24 -10.77 -12.12
CA ASN A 65 -8.82 -11.66 -13.21
C ASN A 65 -8.77 -10.97 -14.60
N ILE A 66 -8.43 -9.69 -14.62
CA ILE A 66 -8.31 -8.90 -15.86
C ILE A 66 -6.99 -9.25 -16.52
N LYS A 67 -7.08 -9.75 -17.76
CA LYS A 67 -5.92 -10.09 -18.58
C LYS A 67 -5.43 -8.84 -19.34
N TRP A 68 -4.19 -8.88 -19.81
CA TRP A 68 -3.63 -7.81 -20.63
C TRP A 68 -4.36 -7.68 -21.97
N SER A 69 -4.88 -8.79 -22.51
CA SER A 69 -5.67 -8.88 -23.74
C SER A 69 -6.96 -8.07 -23.69
N ASP A 70 -7.51 -7.87 -22.50
CA ASP A 70 -8.80 -7.19 -22.32
C ASP A 70 -8.67 -5.68 -22.56
N LYS A 71 -7.44 -5.14 -22.64
CA LYS A 71 -7.12 -3.73 -22.92
C LYS A 71 -7.92 -2.71 -22.09
N ILE A 72 -8.31 -3.09 -20.88
CA ILE A 72 -9.10 -2.25 -19.96
C ILE A 72 -8.23 -1.13 -19.39
N ARG A 73 -8.74 0.10 -19.41
CA ARG A 73 -8.07 1.28 -18.82
C ARG A 73 -8.00 1.21 -17.30
N ASN A 74 -7.01 1.86 -16.68
CA ASN A 74 -6.81 1.77 -15.23
C ASN A 74 -7.98 2.39 -14.43
N GLU A 75 -8.57 3.47 -14.94
CA GLU A 75 -9.71 4.16 -14.33
C GLU A 75 -10.93 3.23 -14.27
N GLU A 76 -11.12 2.41 -15.31
CA GLU A 76 -12.20 1.43 -15.39
C GLU A 76 -11.98 0.28 -14.41
N VAL A 77 -10.73 -0.20 -14.26
CA VAL A 77 -10.39 -1.19 -13.22
C VAL A 77 -10.76 -0.67 -11.83
N LEU A 78 -10.41 0.58 -11.53
CA LEU A 78 -10.70 1.21 -10.24
C LEU A 78 -12.22 1.38 -10.01
N LYS A 79 -12.98 1.76 -11.05
CA LYS A 79 -14.45 1.81 -10.99
C LYS A 79 -15.07 0.44 -10.67
N ARG A 80 -14.64 -0.63 -11.36
CA ARG A 80 -15.14 -1.99 -11.12
C ARG A 80 -14.87 -2.48 -9.70
N VAL A 81 -13.67 -2.18 -9.20
CA VAL A 81 -13.26 -2.56 -7.85
C VAL A 81 -13.90 -1.64 -6.80
N GLY A 82 -14.35 -0.45 -7.18
CA GLY A 82 -14.87 0.57 -6.26
C GLY A 82 -13.79 1.01 -5.28
N GLU A 83 -12.59 1.29 -5.79
CA GLU A 83 -11.42 1.74 -5.01
C GLU A 83 -10.69 2.87 -5.74
N GLU A 84 -9.94 3.65 -4.98
CA GLU A 84 -8.96 4.60 -5.52
C GLU A 84 -7.54 4.08 -5.31
N ARG A 85 -6.56 4.79 -5.88
CA ARG A 85 -5.16 4.60 -5.47
C ARG A 85 -4.97 5.13 -4.05
N THR A 86 -4.65 4.24 -3.14
CA THR A 86 -4.60 4.50 -1.69
C THR A 86 -3.23 4.29 -1.08
N ILE A 87 -2.33 3.58 -1.76
CA ILE A 87 -1.08 3.13 -1.14
C ILE A 87 -0.18 4.29 -0.72
N LEU A 88 0.05 5.26 -1.61
CA LEU A 88 0.87 6.45 -1.32
C LEU A 88 0.21 7.35 -0.28
N LYS A 89 -1.11 7.56 -0.38
CA LYS A 89 -1.88 8.32 0.63
C LYS A 89 -1.72 7.69 2.02
N THR A 90 -1.74 6.35 2.09
CA THR A 90 -1.58 5.60 3.34
C THR A 90 -0.17 5.77 3.92
N ILE A 91 0.87 5.67 3.10
CA ILE A 91 2.27 5.87 3.54
C ILE A 91 2.45 7.29 4.09
N SER A 92 1.98 8.31 3.36
CA SER A 92 2.06 9.71 3.81
C SER A 92 1.33 9.92 5.14
N LYS A 93 0.16 9.30 5.32
CA LYS A 93 -0.59 9.35 6.59
C LYS A 93 0.19 8.69 7.73
N ARG A 94 0.77 7.50 7.50
CA ARG A 94 1.55 6.77 8.51
C ARG A 94 2.80 7.55 8.93
N LYS A 95 3.54 8.10 7.97
CA LYS A 95 4.70 8.98 8.23
C LYS A 95 4.33 10.18 9.10
N ARG A 96 3.26 10.90 8.73
CA ARG A 96 2.79 12.05 9.51
C ARG A 96 2.36 11.64 10.92
N SER A 97 1.65 10.52 11.05
CA SER A 97 1.25 9.99 12.35
C SER A 97 2.46 9.66 13.22
N TRP A 98 3.44 8.95 12.67
CA TRP A 98 4.67 8.56 13.35
C TRP A 98 5.48 9.77 13.80
N LEU A 99 5.69 10.76 12.93
CA LEU A 99 6.33 12.03 13.29
C LEU A 99 5.56 12.74 14.42
N GLY A 100 4.23 12.81 14.32
CA GLY A 100 3.40 13.38 15.38
C GLY A 100 3.52 12.64 16.71
N HIS A 101 3.73 11.32 16.70
CA HIS A 101 3.99 10.56 17.93
C HIS A 101 5.36 10.89 18.53
N ILE A 102 6.40 11.07 17.72
CA ILE A 102 7.75 11.45 18.19
C ILE A 102 7.71 12.85 18.80
N LEU A 103 7.11 13.82 18.11
CA LEU A 103 7.08 15.21 18.58
C LEU A 103 6.30 15.40 19.89
N ARG A 104 5.35 14.51 20.20
CA ARG A 104 4.59 14.53 21.47
C ARG A 104 5.34 13.88 22.65
N ARG A 105 6.43 13.15 22.40
CA ARG A 105 7.22 12.51 23.47
C ARG A 105 8.50 13.32 23.70
N ASP A 106 8.93 13.40 24.96
CA ASP A 106 10.28 13.89 25.27
C ASP A 106 11.26 12.71 25.18
N CYS A 107 11.77 12.47 23.97
CA CYS A 107 12.70 11.38 23.68
C CYS A 107 13.88 11.86 22.82
N LEU A 108 14.95 11.05 22.77
CA LEU A 108 16.14 11.36 21.98
C LEU A 108 15.81 11.64 20.50
N GLN A 109 14.90 10.85 19.91
CA GLN A 109 14.49 11.02 18.52
C GLN A 109 13.90 12.41 18.25
N ARG A 110 13.18 12.98 19.22
CA ARG A 110 12.68 14.36 19.13
C ARG A 110 13.82 15.36 19.16
N LYS A 111 14.78 15.22 20.08
CA LYS A 111 15.95 16.11 20.19
C LYS A 111 16.80 16.09 18.90
N ILE A 112 16.98 14.90 18.30
CA ILE A 112 17.64 14.73 17.00
C ILE A 112 16.87 15.49 15.90
N MET A 113 15.55 15.30 15.83
CA MET A 113 14.71 15.96 14.79
C MET A 113 14.64 17.47 14.95
N GLU A 114 14.65 17.98 16.18
CA GLU A 114 14.65 19.43 16.47
C GLU A 114 16.04 20.06 16.32
N GLY A 115 17.09 19.27 16.06
CA GLY A 115 18.47 19.77 15.92
C GLY A 115 19.05 20.32 17.22
N LYS A 116 18.51 19.92 18.39
CA LYS A 116 18.92 20.40 19.72
C LYS A 116 20.08 19.63 20.33
N ILE A 117 20.75 18.80 19.55
CA ILE A 117 21.97 18.12 19.99
C ILE A 117 23.12 19.06 19.68
N GLU A 118 23.63 19.72 20.71
CA GLU A 118 24.91 20.43 20.64
C GLU A 118 26.01 19.37 20.44
N GLY A 119 26.86 19.60 19.44
CA GLY A 119 27.98 18.73 19.09
C GLY A 119 29.16 18.87 20.03
#